data_AF-A0A377N9H1-F1
#
_entry.id   AF-A0A377N9H1-F1
#
_cell.length_a   1.000
_cell.length_b   1.000
_cell.length_c   1.000
_cell.angle_alpha   90.00
_cell.angle_beta   90.00
_cell.angle_gamma   90.00
#
_symmetry.space_group_name_H-M   'P 1'
#
loop_
_entity.id
_entity.type
_entity.pdbx_description
1 polymer ?
#
loop_
_entity_poly.entity_id
_entity_poly.type
_entity_poly.pdbx_seq_one_letter_code
_entity_poly.pdbx_strand_id
1 'polypeptide(L)'
;MVNRINNTFRRADQIQWANNIEPGQAGYTDYFLPIVADAEAGFGGVLNAFELMKAMIEAGAAAVHFEDQLAAVKKCGHMGGKVLVPTQEAVQKLISAV
;
A
#
# COMPACT_ATOMS: atom_id res chain seq x y z
N MET A 1 2.91 -5.86 -5.96
CA MET A 1 1.80 -5.40 -6.82
C MET A 1 1.91 -3.91 -7.13
N VAL A 2 2.02 -3.05 -6.11
CA VAL A 2 2.14 -1.58 -6.23
C VAL A 2 3.08 -1.11 -7.36
N ASN A 3 4.34 -1.58 -7.37
CA ASN A 3 5.30 -1.24 -8.43
C ASN A 3 4.79 -1.57 -9.85
N ARG A 4 4.07 -2.68 -10.04
CA ARG A 4 3.50 -3.03 -11.36
C ARG A 4 2.41 -2.04 -11.78
N ILE A 5 1.56 -1.62 -10.85
CA ILE A 5 0.51 -0.62 -11.11
C ILE A 5 1.16 0.72 -11.51
N ASN A 6 2.15 1.18 -10.74
CA ASN A 6 2.89 2.41 -11.05
C ASN A 6 3.63 2.34 -12.39
N ASN A 7 4.20 1.19 -12.77
CA ASN A 7 4.81 1.02 -14.09
C ASN A 7 3.78 1.10 -15.22
N THR A 8 2.57 0.56 -15.02
CA THR A 8 1.46 0.69 -15.97
C THR A 8 1.00 2.14 -16.11
N PHE A 9 0.82 2.85 -14.99
CA PHE A 9 0.49 4.29 -14.99
C PHE A 9 1.55 5.10 -15.72
N ARG A 10 2.83 4.86 -15.41
CA ARG A 10 3.96 5.50 -16.09
C ARG A 10 3.95 5.24 -17.59
N ARG A 11 3.65 4.03 -18.04
CA ARG A 11 3.61 3.72 -19.47
C ARG A 11 2.42 4.40 -20.16
N ALA A 12 1.26 4.44 -19.53
CA ALA A 12 0.08 5.13 -20.07
C ALA A 12 0.33 6.64 -20.18
N ASP A 13 0.91 7.24 -19.14
CA ASP A 13 1.33 8.65 -19.14
C ASP A 13 2.36 8.94 -20.25
N GLN A 14 3.37 8.09 -20.43
CA GLN A 14 4.34 8.23 -21.53
C GLN A 14 3.69 8.19 -22.92
N ILE A 15 2.67 7.35 -23.12
CA ILE A 15 1.94 7.27 -24.39
C ILE A 15 1.13 8.56 -24.58
N GLN A 16 0.44 9.03 -23.56
CA GLN A 16 -0.31 10.28 -23.58
C GLN A 16 0.62 11.47 -23.92
N TRP A 17 1.75 11.56 -23.23
CA TRP A 17 2.77 12.58 -23.44
C TRP A 17 3.37 12.53 -24.85
N ALA A 18 3.68 11.34 -25.37
CA ALA A 18 4.21 11.17 -26.73
C ALA A 18 3.23 11.61 -27.82
N ASN A 19 1.93 11.66 -27.52
CA ASN A 19 0.88 12.15 -28.42
C ASN A 19 0.51 13.62 -28.16
N ASN A 20 1.29 14.35 -27.34
CA ASN A 20 1.06 15.76 -26.96
C ASN A 20 -0.36 16.03 -26.41
N ILE A 21 -0.93 15.05 -25.69
CA ILE A 21 -2.21 15.24 -25.00
C ILE A 21 -1.93 15.85 -23.63
N GLU A 22 -2.33 17.11 -23.46
CA GLU A 22 -2.00 17.92 -22.28
C GLU A 22 -3.19 18.06 -21.30
N PRO A 23 -2.92 18.39 -20.02
CA PRO A 23 -3.98 18.69 -19.04
C PRO A 23 -4.97 19.74 -19.57
N GLY A 24 -6.27 19.43 -19.48
CA GLY A 24 -7.35 20.30 -19.97
C GLY A 24 -7.78 20.05 -21.41
N GLN A 25 -7.07 19.19 -22.15
CA GLN A 25 -7.51 18.75 -23.48
C GLN A 25 -8.49 17.57 -23.40
N ALA A 26 -9.35 17.45 -24.41
CA ALA A 26 -10.23 16.29 -24.54
C ALA A 26 -9.40 15.01 -24.70
N GLY A 27 -9.64 14.03 -23.84
CA GLY A 27 -8.89 12.76 -23.83
C GLY A 27 -7.71 12.71 -22.86
N TYR A 28 -7.37 13.82 -22.18
CA TYR A 28 -6.38 13.79 -21.11
C TYR A 28 -6.89 13.00 -19.89
N THR A 29 -6.02 12.14 -19.34
CA THR A 29 -6.21 11.41 -18.10
C THR A 29 -4.99 11.60 -17.20
N ASP A 30 -5.21 11.95 -15.93
CA ASP A 30 -4.15 11.84 -14.92
C ASP A 30 -4.05 10.38 -14.48
N TYR A 31 -2.99 9.70 -14.94
CA TYR A 31 -2.79 8.29 -14.68
C TYR A 31 -2.16 8.02 -13.31
N PHE A 32 -1.52 8.99 -12.65
CA PHE A 32 -0.81 8.78 -11.39
C PHE A 32 -1.74 8.82 -10.19
N LEU A 33 -2.74 7.94 -10.19
CA LEU A 33 -3.68 7.81 -9.08
C LEU A 33 -2.97 7.31 -7.81
N PRO A 34 -3.31 7.84 -6.63
CA PRO A 34 -2.74 7.39 -5.36
C PRO A 34 -3.14 5.95 -5.06
N ILE A 35 -2.16 5.13 -4.68
CA ILE A 35 -2.38 3.71 -4.35
C ILE A 35 -2.42 3.55 -2.82
N VAL A 36 -3.53 3.01 -2.30
CA VAL A 36 -3.62 2.52 -0.91
C VAL A 36 -3.33 1.02 -0.90
N ALA A 37 -2.34 0.59 -0.12
CA ALA A 37 -1.90 -0.80 -0.06
C ALA A 37 -2.18 -1.47 1.30
N ASP A 38 -2.47 -2.76 1.26
CA ASP A 38 -2.64 -3.62 2.43
C ASP A 38 -1.27 -4.13 2.90
N ALA A 39 -0.89 -3.85 4.15
CA ALA A 39 0.32 -4.34 4.80
C ALA A 39 0.04 -5.43 5.85
N GLU A 40 -1.18 -5.98 5.88
CA GLU A 40 -1.59 -7.03 6.80
C GLU A 40 -1.34 -6.58 8.26
N ALA A 41 -0.88 -7.49 9.12
CA ALA A 41 -0.38 -7.19 10.45
C ALA A 41 1.15 -6.97 10.48
N GLY A 42 1.77 -6.61 9.34
CA GLY A 42 3.22 -6.36 9.26
C GLY A 42 4.11 -7.60 9.20
N PHE A 43 3.55 -8.79 8.94
CA PHE A 43 4.26 -10.07 8.72
C PHE A 43 5.28 -10.46 9.82
N GLY A 44 5.06 -10.02 11.05
CA GLY A 44 5.94 -10.34 12.18
C GLY A 44 5.92 -9.25 13.25
N GLY A 45 7.11 -8.90 13.73
CA GLY A 45 7.30 -7.86 14.74
C GLY A 45 7.50 -6.47 14.15
N VAL A 46 7.93 -5.53 14.99
CA VAL A 46 8.16 -4.12 14.62
C VAL A 46 9.16 -3.93 13.48
N LEU A 47 10.25 -4.72 13.44
CA LEU A 47 11.24 -4.65 12.37
C LEU A 47 10.67 -5.11 11.03
N ASN A 48 9.77 -6.09 11.04
CA ASN A 48 9.09 -6.54 9.82
C ASN A 48 8.14 -5.46 9.30
N ALA A 49 7.40 -4.79 10.19
CA ALA A 49 6.54 -3.66 9.83
C ALA A 49 7.35 -2.49 9.25
N PHE A 50 8.50 -2.17 9.84
CA PHE A 50 9.42 -1.13 9.36
C PHE A 50 9.92 -1.42 7.92
N GLU A 51 10.51 -2.59 7.71
CA GLU A 51 11.04 -2.98 6.39
C GLU A 51 9.92 -3.08 5.34
N LEU A 52 8.73 -3.55 5.73
CA LEU A 52 7.57 -3.61 4.85
C LEU A 52 7.12 -2.21 4.42
N MET A 53 7.03 -1.27 5.36
CA MET A 53 6.63 0.10 5.05
C MET A 53 7.63 0.76 4.10
N LYS A 54 8.94 0.58 4.35
CA LYS A 54 9.99 1.03 3.45
C LYS A 54 9.81 0.46 2.03
N ALA A 55 9.58 -0.85 1.91
CA ALA A 55 9.34 -1.50 0.63
C ALA A 55 8.06 -0.98 -0.08
N MET A 56 7.01 -0.64 0.68
CA MET A 56 5.79 -0.04 0.12
C MET A 56 6.03 1.37 -0.42
N ILE A 57 6.81 2.19 0.30
CA ILE A 57 7.22 3.53 -0.14
C ILE A 57 8.07 3.42 -1.41
N GLU A 58 9.09 2.56 -1.43
CA GLU A 58 9.95 2.32 -2.60
C GLU A 58 9.15 1.84 -3.82
N ALA A 59 8.11 1.04 -3.61
CA ALA A 59 7.21 0.60 -4.66
C ALA A 59 6.25 1.70 -5.17
N GLY A 60 6.14 2.83 -4.45
CA GLY A 60 5.30 3.98 -4.77
C GLY A 60 3.87 3.89 -4.25
N ALA A 61 3.65 3.29 -3.07
CA ALA A 61 2.36 3.37 -2.39
C ALA A 61 2.17 4.79 -1.83
N ALA A 62 0.96 5.35 -1.99
CA ALA A 62 0.60 6.65 -1.42
C ALA A 62 0.14 6.54 0.04
N ALA A 63 -0.46 5.40 0.39
CA ALA A 63 -0.84 5.07 1.76
C ALA A 63 -0.77 3.56 1.99
N VAL A 64 -0.64 3.18 3.25
CA VAL A 64 -0.57 1.78 3.69
C VAL A 64 -1.45 1.62 4.92
N HIS A 65 -2.22 0.54 5.00
CA HIS A 65 -2.99 0.20 6.20
C HIS A 65 -2.45 -1.08 6.86
N PHE A 66 -2.42 -1.07 8.19
CA PHE A 66 -2.07 -2.22 9.04
C PHE A 66 -3.27 -2.63 9.89
N GLU A 67 -3.39 -3.92 10.20
CA GLU A 67 -4.41 -4.46 11.09
C GLU A 67 -3.82 -5.02 12.41
N ASP A 68 -4.67 -5.18 13.42
CA ASP A 68 -4.33 -5.59 14.78
C ASP A 68 -4.58 -7.09 15.06
N GLN A 69 -4.71 -7.91 14.00
CA GLN A 69 -4.72 -9.35 14.15
C GLN A 69 -3.31 -9.90 14.38
N LEU A 70 -3.20 -11.03 15.09
CA LEU A 70 -1.94 -11.74 15.23
C LEU A 70 -1.53 -12.31 13.85
N ALA A 71 -0.41 -11.83 13.32
CA ALA A 71 0.09 -12.14 11.97
C ALA A 71 0.09 -13.65 11.63
N ALA A 72 0.48 -14.52 12.58
CA ALA A 72 0.57 -15.96 12.36
C ALA A 72 -0.79 -16.65 12.15
N VAL A 73 -1.89 -16.03 12.58
CA VAL A 73 -3.25 -16.60 12.51
C VAL A 73 -4.24 -15.61 11.90
N LYS A 74 -3.73 -14.66 11.10
CA LYS A 74 -4.54 -13.65 10.43
C LYS A 74 -5.59 -14.29 9.56
N LYS A 75 -6.82 -13.77 9.64
CA LYS A 75 -7.96 -14.23 8.85
C LYS A 75 -8.65 -13.05 8.16
N CYS A 76 -9.31 -13.34 7.05
CA CYS A 76 -10.16 -12.37 6.36
C CYS A 76 -11.24 -11.83 7.32
N GLY A 77 -11.59 -10.54 7.19
CA GLY A 77 -12.45 -9.83 8.12
C GLY A 77 -13.83 -10.48 8.36
N HIS A 78 -14.37 -11.19 7.37
CA HIS A 78 -15.66 -11.88 7.48
C HIS A 78 -15.59 -13.28 8.12
N MET A 79 -14.39 -13.78 8.45
CA MET A 79 -14.21 -15.12 9.01
C MET A 79 -14.22 -15.10 10.55
N GLY A 80 -14.78 -16.16 11.15
CA GLY A 80 -14.73 -16.38 12.59
C GLY A 80 -13.33 -16.79 13.09
N GLY A 81 -13.10 -16.61 14.39
CA GLY A 81 -11.86 -17.02 15.05
C GLY A 81 -10.64 -16.17 14.68
N LYS A 82 -10.85 -14.87 14.43
CA LYS A 82 -9.78 -13.86 14.39
C LYS A 82 -9.21 -13.69 15.81
N VAL A 83 -7.91 -13.44 15.90
CA VAL A 83 -7.21 -13.24 17.17
C VAL A 83 -6.54 -11.88 17.13
N LEU A 84 -6.87 -11.02 18.09
CA LEU A 84 -6.29 -9.69 18.21
C LEU A 84 -5.00 -9.73 19.03
N VAL A 85 -4.09 -8.79 18.74
CA VAL A 85 -2.96 -8.47 19.61
C VAL A 85 -3.39 -7.42 20.66
N PRO A 86 -2.66 -7.26 21.77
CA PRO A 86 -2.87 -6.13 22.66
C PRO A 86 -2.75 -4.79 21.93
N THR A 87 -3.55 -3.80 22.30
CA THR A 87 -3.55 -2.47 21.66
C THR A 87 -2.16 -1.85 21.58
N GLN A 88 -1.34 -2.03 22.62
CA GLN A 88 0.03 -1.53 22.64
C GLN A 88 0.88 -2.12 21.50
N GLU A 89 0.71 -3.40 21.18
CA GLU A 89 1.45 -4.04 20.08
C GLU A 89 1.01 -3.49 18.72
N ALA A 90 -0.29 -3.26 18.52
CA ALA A 90 -0.79 -2.63 17.30
C ALA A 90 -0.22 -1.21 17.14
N VAL A 91 -0.19 -0.42 18.22
CA VAL A 91 0.40 0.92 18.23
C VAL A 91 1.90 0.89 17.92
N GLN A 92 2.65 -0.08 18.46
CA GLN A 92 4.09 -0.20 18.15
C GLN A 92 4.34 -0.49 16.66
N LYS A 93 3.48 -1.26 16.00
CA LYS A 93 3.56 -1.45 14.53
C LYS A 93 3.29 -0.14 13.78
N LEU A 94 2.30 0.65 14.21
CA LEU A 94 2.03 1.96 13.62
C LEU A 94 3.21 2.92 13.80
N ILE A 95 3.81 2.98 14.99
CA ILE A 95 5.00 3.79 15.26
C ILE A 95 6.17 3.36 14.36
N SER A 96 6.32 2.05 14.12
CA SER A 96 7.40 1.53 13.27
C SER A 96 7.20 1.82 11.78
N ALA A 97 5.96 2.12 11.36
CA ALA A 97 5.62 2.46 9.99
C ALA A 97 5.64 3.97 9.70
N VAL A 98 5.93 4.80 10.70
CA VAL A 98 6.06 6.27 10.59
C VAL A 98 7.52 6.66 10.72
#